data_AF-A0A812HBA4-F1
#
_entry.id   AF-A0A812HBA4-F1
#
_cell.length_a   1.000
_cell.length_b   1.000
_cell.length_c   1.000
_cell.angle_alpha   90.00
_cell.angle_beta   90.00
_cell.angle_gamma   90.00
#
_symmetry.space_group_name_H-M   'P 1'
#
loop_
_entity.id
_entity.type
_entity.pdbx_description
1 polymer ?
#
loop_
_entity_poly.entity_id
_entity_poly.type
_entity_poly.pdbx_seq_one_letter_code
_entity_poly.pdbx_strand_id
1 'polypeptide(L)' 'MNVFKHFLNNEDGITAIEYAIIGVAMSSALFYIFDEGGFLESLEDAWGTMEKNINKADNILGSS' A
#
# COMPACT_ATOMS: atom_id res chain seq x y z
N MET A 1 16.07 -41.42 -16.50
CA MET A 1 16.74 -40.13 -16.83
C MET A 1 15.77 -39.19 -17.54
N ASN A 2 14.69 -38.75 -16.88
CA ASN A 2 13.69 -37.83 -17.48
C ASN A 2 13.11 -36.81 -16.48
N VAL A 3 13.44 -36.90 -15.18
CA VAL A 3 12.96 -35.98 -14.15
C VAL A 3 13.63 -34.60 -14.27
N PHE A 4 14.94 -34.57 -14.50
CA PHE A 4 15.69 -33.32 -14.70
C PHE A 4 15.20 -32.48 -15.90
N LYS A 5 14.74 -33.12 -16.99
CA LYS A 5 14.19 -32.41 -18.15
C LYS A 5 12.82 -31.80 -17.85
N HIS A 6 12.02 -32.42 -16.98
CA HIS A 6 10.71 -31.90 -16.58
C HIS A 6 10.84 -30.67 -15.67
N PHE A 7 11.87 -30.59 -14.83
CA PHE A 7 12.18 -29.39 -14.04
C PHE A 7 12.77 -28.25 -14.87
N LEU A 8 13.51 -28.55 -15.95
CA LEU A 8 14.06 -27.53 -16.86
C LEU A 8 13.02 -26.98 -17.85
N ASN A 9 12.00 -27.77 -18.21
CA ASN A 9 10.93 -27.38 -19.13
C ASN A 9 9.65 -26.89 -18.44
N ASN A 10 9.69 -26.61 -17.14
CA ASN A 10 8.51 -26.09 -16.43
C ASN A 10 8.45 -24.57 -16.61
N GLU A 11 7.94 -24.14 -17.77
CA GLU A 11 7.70 -22.75 -18.16
C GLU A 11 6.40 -22.17 -17.55
N ASP A 12 5.81 -22.84 -16.56
CA ASP A 12 4.62 -22.36 -15.83
C ASP A 12 4.93 -21.22 -14.85
N GLY A 13 6.17 -20.73 -14.81
CA GLY A 13 6.63 -19.62 -13.99
C GLY A 13 7.15 -18.48 -14.85
N ILE A 14 6.47 -17.34 -14.76
CA ILE A 14 6.87 -16.05 -15.34
C ILE A 14 8.36 -15.80 -15.07
N THR A 15 9.08 -15.21 -16.02
CA THR A 15 10.53 -15.08 -15.96
C THR A 15 10.99 -14.07 -14.90
N ALA A 16 12.22 -14.22 -14.40
CA ALA A 16 12.80 -13.32 -13.40
C ALA A 16 12.88 -11.84 -13.86
N ILE A 17 13.03 -11.60 -15.18
CA ILE A 17 13.06 -10.25 -15.74
C ILE A 17 11.67 -9.58 -15.69
N GLU A 18 10.59 -10.35 -15.88
CA GLU A 18 9.23 -9.84 -15.80
C GLU A 18 8.86 -9.49 -14.36
N TYR A 19 9.23 -10.33 -13.38
CA TYR A 19 9.08 -9.99 -11.96
C TYR A 19 9.85 -8.73 -11.57
N ALA A 20 11.04 -8.50 -12.15
CA ALA A 20 11.79 -7.28 -11.91
C ALA A 20 11.05 -6.04 -12.43
N ILE A 21 10.45 -6.12 -13.62
CA ILE A 21 9.67 -5.01 -14.21
C ILE A 21 8.39 -4.75 -13.40
N ILE A 22 7.68 -5.80 -12.97
CA ILE A 22 6.50 -5.68 -12.09
C ILE A 22 6.89 -5.01 -10.76
N GLY A 23 8.03 -5.38 -10.18
CA GLY A 23 8.55 -4.77 -8.96
C GLY A 23 8.84 -3.28 -9.11
N VAL A 24 9.40 -2.86 -10.25
CA VAL A 24 9.61 -1.44 -10.57
C VAL A 24 8.27 -0.71 -10.70
N ALA A 25 7.29 -1.28 -11.41
CA ALA A 25 5.97 -0.69 -11.59
C ALA A 25 5.18 -0.56 -10.27
N MET A 26 5.23 -1.57 -9.40
CA MET A 26 4.64 -1.50 -8.06
C MET A 26 5.33 -0.44 -7.20
N SER A 27 6.66 -0.35 -7.25
CA SER A 27 7.41 0.64 -6.48
C SER A 27 7.05 2.08 -6.90
N SER A 28 6.93 2.34 -8.21
CA SER A 28 6.50 3.66 -8.70
C SER A 28 5.06 3.98 -8.36
N ALA A 29 4.16 2.99 -8.40
CA ALA A 29 2.76 3.17 -8.04
C ALA A 29 2.61 3.50 -6.54
N LEU A 30 3.34 2.78 -5.67
CA LEU A 30 3.36 3.07 -4.23
C LEU A 30 3.98 4.45 -3.96
N PHE A 31 5.06 4.80 -4.64
CA PHE A 31 5.65 6.13 -4.54
C PHE A 31 4.63 7.22 -4.88
N TYR A 32 3.91 7.08 -6.00
CA TYR A 32 2.86 8.02 -6.37
C TYR A 32 1.76 8.09 -5.30
N ILE A 33 1.25 6.95 -4.82
CA ILE A 33 0.20 6.94 -3.79
C ILE A 33 0.63 7.67 -2.51
N PHE A 34 1.86 7.42 -2.04
CA PHE A 34 2.34 7.98 -0.78
C PHE A 34 2.83 9.42 -0.88
N ASP A 35 3.41 9.83 -2.02
CA ASP A 35 4.02 11.16 -2.18
C ASP A 35 3.08 12.17 -2.88
N GLU A 36 2.59 11.84 -4.08
CA GLU A 36 1.83 12.78 -4.92
C GLU A 36 0.30 12.56 -4.87
N GLY A 37 -0.15 11.36 -4.51
CA GLY A 37 -1.53 10.91 -4.61
C GLY A 37 -2.44 11.35 -3.46
N GLY A 38 -1.92 12.14 -2.51
CA GLY A 38 -2.70 12.69 -1.39
C GLY A 38 -3.17 11.67 -0.36
N PHE A 39 -2.64 10.44 -0.38
CA PHE A 39 -3.03 9.40 0.59
C PHE A 39 -2.66 9.79 2.03
N LEU A 40 -1.43 10.29 2.23
CA LEU A 40 -0.99 10.76 3.55
C LEU A 40 -1.83 11.94 4.03
N GLU A 41 -2.09 12.92 3.17
CA GLU A 41 -2.95 14.07 3.49
C GLU A 41 -4.37 13.63 3.87
N SER A 42 -4.94 12.66 3.15
CA SER A 42 -6.26 12.08 3.48
C SER A 42 -6.28 11.40 4.86
N LEU A 43 -5.18 10.72 5.24
CA LEU A 43 -5.04 10.11 6.56
C LEU A 43 -4.92 11.17 7.66
N GLU A 44 -4.15 12.24 7.43
CA GLU A 44 -4.00 13.36 8.36
C GLU A 44 -5.33 14.10 8.56
N ASP A 45 -6.09 14.33 7.49
CA ASP A 45 -7.41 14.95 7.56
C ASP A 45 -8.43 14.10 8.33
N ALA A 46 -8.42 12.78 8.10
CA ALA A 46 -9.25 11.84 8.84
C ALA A 46 -8.90 11.86 10.33
N TRP A 47 -7.60 11.85 10.66
CA TRP A 47 -7.12 11.95 12.03
C TRP A 47 -7.52 13.28 12.70
N GLY A 48 -7.31 14.41 12.02
CA GLY A 48 -7.71 15.74 12.51
C GLY A 48 -9.22 15.86 12.71
N THR A 49 -10.02 15.17 11.89
CA THR A 49 -11.47 15.07 12.09
C THR A 49 -11.83 14.28 13.35
N MET A 50 -11.14 13.17 13.62
CA MET A 50 -11.32 12.41 14.87
C MET A 50 -10.96 13.25 16.09
N GLU A 51 -9.82 13.94 16.06
CA GLU A 51 -9.39 14.83 17.15
C GLU A 51 -10.43 15.92 17.44
N LYS A 52 -10.93 16.60 16.39
CA LYS A 52 -11.99 17.61 16.53
C LYS A 52 -13.25 17.03 17.17
N ASN A 53 -13.64 15.81 16.82
CA ASN A 53 -14.82 15.16 17.38
C ASN A 53 -14.61 14.79 18.85
N ILE A 54 -13.43 14.32 19.23
CA ILE A 54 -13.06 14.05 20.63
C ILE A 54 -13.10 15.34 21.45
N ASN A 55 -12.45 16.41 20.98
CA ASN A 55 -12.43 17.69 21.68
C ASN A 55 -13.84 18.31 21.81
N LYS A 56 -14.70 18.14 20.79
CA LYS A 56 -16.11 18.55 20.88
C LYS A 56 -16.87 17.75 21.94
N ALA A 57 -16.67 16.44 22.00
CA ALA A 57 -17.29 15.60 23.02
C ALA A 57 -16.83 15.99 24.43
N ASP A 58 -15.53 16.25 24.62
CA ASP A 58 -14.99 16.72 25.90
C ASP A 58 -15.59 18.06 26.35
N ASN A 59 -15.74 19.03 25.44
CA ASN A 59 -16.41 20.29 25.74
C ASN A 59 -17.91 20.13 26.09
N ILE A 60 -18.58 19.09 25.59
CA ILE A 60 -19.97 18.77 25.96
C ILE A 60 -20.01 18.14 27.37
N LEU A 61 -19.02 17.34 27.73
CA LEU A 61 -18.93 16.64 29.03
C LEU A 61 -18.37 17.55 30.14
N GLY A 62 -17.53 18.54 29.80
CA GLY A 62 -16.95 19.53 30.70
C GLY A 62 -17.85 20.75 30.98
N SER A 63 -19.07 20.79 30.44
CA SER A 63 -20.08 21.78 30.81
C SER A 63 -20.77 21.37 32.12
N SER A 64 -20.05 21.50 33.25
CA SER A 64 -20.60 21.50 34.61
C SER A 64 -19.87 22.53 35.46
#